data_AF-A0A929L645-F1
#
_entry.id   AF-A0A929L645-F1
#
_cell.length_a   1.000
_cell.length_b   1.000
_cell.length_c   1.000
_cell.angle_alpha   90.00
_cell.angle_beta   90.00
_cell.angle_gamma   90.00
#
_symmetry.space_group_name_H-M   'P 1'
#
loop_
_entity.id
_entity.type
_entity.pdbx_description
1 polymer ?
#
loop_
_entity_poly.entity_id
_entity_poly.type
_entity_poly.pdbx_seq_one_letter_code
_entity_poly.pdbx_strand_id
1 'polypeptide(L)'
;MQREIPESKTPFEDLWHALTAKPRRQPQPAQSQPDRTPHEAGQPALKPDPMDVSKSAPSKPQTKPEFENDSPQANATHPAGVNSEPKLEPEHFEKPKSQKSTDRFLVLLESLKPDELIGLLDTYSKTHPEFQDFILAGSLKSNPDAIGLILEEARTRLKACLIQNGSFHPRQATQKAAAFLDWLNDQVLALVQARQEASAADLLQSVLIELNESVHDDDDWEVNQIVSSIFKMYSHLLAGSPAPVIKETFSWLENHLSGVKPMIFDREMIQFVQKPDFDRKELASLKLALLLKLLEEKDRFLLGPLYRRQLVRSILALTDSFPELETQALPFIQMYGNEPYVLLEQAEKALKESRLQKAELLLKKARSQKLTSAQEEDVCRKLIAIYTAQNQPDLALRELKELIFVLQDADPDDVFQLKSLESEQEWTEDFKKFEETASVELLILVYDHLGLDDKLLSALEKKPNLHDLILYEDRLAKADPDRTAKLWLVNAKLIAMQANERHDYHRIGAALRKAAAHPTTHDEALQFAAELKVMNHRRKALLEELEHAGF
;
A
#
# COMPACT_ATOMS: atom_id res chain seq x y z
N MET A 1 -0.54 -16.92 -4.71
CA MET A 1 0.61 -16.02 -4.94
C MET A 1 0.19 -14.88 -5.85
N GLN A 2 -0.21 -13.75 -5.28
CA GLN A 2 -0.10 -12.46 -5.98
C GLN A 2 1.38 -12.04 -5.92
N ARG A 3 1.92 -11.44 -6.99
CA ARG A 3 3.22 -10.77 -6.91
C ARG A 3 2.97 -9.34 -6.48
N GLU A 4 3.59 -8.91 -5.39
CA GLU A 4 3.71 -7.50 -5.07
C GLU A 4 4.47 -6.83 -6.22
N ILE A 5 3.80 -5.89 -6.90
CA ILE A 5 4.46 -4.94 -7.78
C ILE A 5 5.01 -3.87 -6.83
N PRO A 6 6.33 -3.64 -6.78
CA PRO A 6 6.89 -2.62 -5.89
C PRO A 6 6.32 -1.25 -6.27
N GLU A 7 5.98 -0.45 -5.27
CA GLU A 7 5.47 0.91 -5.49
C GLU A 7 6.50 1.73 -6.28
N SER A 8 6.21 1.92 -7.57
CA SER A 8 7.04 2.74 -8.43
C SER A 8 6.88 4.20 -8.02
N LYS A 9 7.86 4.73 -7.29
CA LYS A 9 8.01 6.16 -7.05
C LYS A 9 7.76 6.90 -8.35
N THR A 10 6.76 7.77 -8.34
CA THR A 10 6.35 8.47 -9.57
C THR A 10 7.35 9.58 -9.86
N PRO A 11 7.63 9.91 -11.14
CA PRO A 11 8.49 11.04 -11.49
C PRO A 11 8.04 12.37 -10.86
N PHE A 12 6.76 12.47 -10.51
CA PHE A 12 6.16 13.57 -9.76
C PHE A 12 6.83 13.80 -8.40
N GLU A 13 7.11 12.76 -7.61
CA GLU A 13 7.65 12.92 -6.24
C GLU A 13 9.05 13.55 -6.26
N ASP A 14 9.94 13.05 -7.12
CA ASP A 14 11.30 13.56 -7.26
C ASP A 14 11.30 14.99 -7.84
N LEU A 15 10.43 15.29 -8.82
CA LEU A 15 10.27 16.65 -9.36
C LEU A 15 9.70 17.63 -8.33
N TRP A 16 8.68 17.23 -7.58
CA TRP A 16 8.06 18.06 -6.54
C TRP A 16 9.05 18.40 -5.43
N HIS A 17 9.83 17.42 -4.97
CA HIS A 17 10.88 17.66 -3.99
C HIS A 17 12.04 18.50 -4.54
N ALA A 18 12.43 18.32 -5.81
CA ALA A 18 13.46 19.15 -6.44
C ALA A 18 13.03 20.63 -6.58
N LEU A 19 11.77 20.88 -6.93
CA LEU A 19 11.23 22.23 -7.17
C LEU A 19 10.83 22.99 -5.89
N THR A 20 10.46 22.29 -4.82
CA THR A 20 10.05 22.91 -3.54
C THR A 20 11.21 23.16 -2.57
N ALA A 21 12.42 22.67 -2.87
CA ALA A 21 13.61 22.83 -2.03
C ALA A 21 14.07 24.31 -1.93
N LYS A 22 13.85 24.94 -0.77
CA LYS A 22 14.35 26.31 -0.50
C LYS A 22 15.88 26.37 -0.60
N PRO A 23 16.47 27.42 -1.22
CA PRO A 23 17.91 27.57 -1.32
C PRO A 23 18.55 27.72 0.08
N ARG A 24 19.55 26.89 0.37
CA ARG A 24 20.34 27.00 1.62
C ARG A 24 21.04 28.36 1.67
N ARG A 25 20.66 29.22 2.61
CA ARG A 25 21.44 30.42 2.95
C ARG A 25 22.81 30.00 3.48
N GLN A 26 23.88 30.59 2.96
CA GLN A 26 25.20 30.51 3.57
C GLN A 26 25.19 31.25 4.92
N PRO A 27 25.93 30.77 5.95
CA PRO A 27 26.04 31.46 7.23
C PRO A 27 26.94 32.69 7.10
N GLN A 28 26.49 33.84 7.62
CA GLN A 28 27.36 35.00 7.87
C GLN A 28 27.96 34.93 9.28
N PRO A 29 29.14 35.55 9.52
CA PRO A 29 29.91 35.35 10.74
C PRO A 29 29.30 36.06 11.95
N ALA A 30 29.47 35.46 13.13
CA ALA A 30 29.02 36.03 14.40
C ALA A 30 29.83 37.29 14.77
N GLN A 31 29.14 38.34 15.20
CA GLN A 31 29.75 39.50 15.87
C GLN A 31 29.67 39.33 17.39
N SER A 32 30.75 39.70 18.07
CA SER A 32 30.95 39.57 19.52
C SER A 32 30.26 40.68 20.32
N GLN A 33 29.77 40.35 21.52
CA GLN A 33 29.57 41.31 22.62
C GLN A 33 30.13 40.76 23.95
N PRO A 34 30.46 41.64 24.93
CA PRO A 34 31.45 41.32 25.97
C PRO A 34 30.86 41.05 27.37
N ASP A 35 31.76 40.74 28.31
CA ASP A 35 31.51 40.41 29.72
C ASP A 35 30.66 41.43 30.51
N ARG A 36 29.95 40.90 31.52
CA ARG A 36 29.83 41.51 32.86
C ARG A 36 29.46 40.46 33.91
N THR A 37 30.20 40.45 35.01
CA THR A 37 29.98 39.58 36.20
C THR A 37 29.83 40.49 37.47
N PRO A 38 29.82 40.00 38.74
CA PRO A 38 28.58 40.06 39.53
C PRO A 38 28.70 40.68 40.93
N HIS A 39 27.56 40.81 41.63
CA HIS A 39 27.40 40.98 43.09
C HIS A 39 26.12 40.22 43.50
N GLU A 40 26.12 39.33 44.50
CA GLU A 40 25.91 39.57 45.95
C GLU A 40 24.52 40.15 46.31
N ALA A 41 23.80 39.70 47.36
CA ALA A 41 23.90 38.51 48.23
C ALA A 41 22.57 38.32 49.01
N GLY A 42 22.29 37.12 49.56
CA GLY A 42 21.11 36.91 50.45
C GLY A 42 20.82 35.44 50.82
N GLN A 43 20.61 35.17 52.11
CA GLN A 43 20.38 33.85 52.75
C GLN A 43 19.09 33.89 53.62
N PRO A 44 18.64 32.78 54.25
CA PRO A 44 18.74 31.34 53.94
C PRO A 44 17.28 30.77 53.80
N ALA A 45 16.79 29.58 54.23
CA ALA A 45 17.30 28.35 54.85
C ALA A 45 16.26 27.20 54.68
N LEU A 46 16.69 25.92 54.65
CA LEU A 46 16.26 24.89 55.63
C LEU A 46 16.99 23.53 55.46
N LYS A 47 16.97 22.75 56.54
CA LYS A 47 17.66 21.47 56.82
C LYS A 47 17.00 20.26 56.11
N PRO A 48 17.67 19.09 55.91
CA PRO A 48 18.38 18.35 56.97
C PRO A 48 19.73 17.66 56.66
N ASP A 49 20.30 17.17 57.76
CA ASP A 49 21.49 16.33 58.00
C ASP A 49 21.07 15.28 59.07
N PRO A 50 21.82 14.21 59.43
CA PRO A 50 23.25 13.98 59.19
C PRO A 50 23.66 12.56 58.72
N MET A 51 24.95 12.37 58.39
CA MET A 51 25.82 11.27 58.89
C MET A 51 27.32 11.52 58.55
N ASP A 52 28.23 10.87 59.28
CA ASP A 52 29.64 11.25 59.49
C ASP A 52 30.61 11.34 58.27
N VAL A 53 31.28 12.50 58.20
CA VAL A 53 32.75 12.71 58.25
C VAL A 53 33.69 11.57 57.78
N SER A 54 34.46 11.83 56.71
CA SER A 54 35.95 11.75 56.78
C SER A 54 36.72 12.42 55.62
N LYS A 55 37.34 13.55 55.98
CA LYS A 55 38.48 14.29 55.39
C LYS A 55 39.41 13.51 54.43
N SER A 56 39.80 14.11 53.30
CA SER A 56 41.14 14.72 53.07
C SER A 56 41.44 15.03 51.59
N ALA A 57 42.32 16.02 51.35
CA ALA A 57 42.95 16.37 50.06
C ALA A 57 44.49 16.43 50.29
N PRO A 58 45.36 16.98 49.41
CA PRO A 58 45.26 17.34 47.99
C PRO A 58 46.44 16.76 47.15
N SER A 59 46.63 17.16 45.87
CA SER A 59 47.91 17.72 45.34
C SER A 59 47.99 17.92 43.81
N LYS A 60 48.88 18.82 43.38
CA LYS A 60 49.49 18.97 42.03
C LYS A 60 50.76 18.04 41.94
N PRO A 61 51.64 17.99 40.89
CA PRO A 61 51.78 18.87 39.72
C PRO A 61 52.27 18.27 38.36
N GLN A 62 52.26 19.14 37.33
CA GLN A 62 53.29 19.37 36.27
C GLN A 62 53.80 18.30 35.27
N THR A 63 54.38 18.87 34.20
CA THR A 63 55.51 18.42 33.33
C THR A 63 55.30 17.58 32.05
N LYS A 64 55.58 18.24 30.91
CA LYS A 64 56.22 17.74 29.66
C LYS A 64 57.52 16.95 29.97
N PRO A 65 58.03 16.02 29.13
CA PRO A 65 58.44 16.21 27.70
C PRO A 65 57.53 15.47 26.69
N GLU A 66 57.53 15.66 25.36
CA GLU A 66 58.55 16.04 24.36
C GLU A 66 59.49 14.87 23.94
N PHE A 67 59.27 14.32 22.74
CA PHE A 67 60.22 13.49 22.00
C PHE A 67 59.98 13.63 20.48
N GLU A 68 61.01 13.41 19.68
CA GLU A 68 61.06 13.70 18.24
C GLU A 68 60.70 12.48 17.36
N ASN A 69 60.56 12.75 16.05
CA ASN A 69 60.83 11.87 14.90
C ASN A 69 60.24 10.45 14.88
N ASP A 70 59.48 10.16 13.82
CA ASP A 70 60.12 9.42 12.72
C ASP A 70 59.44 9.61 11.35
N SER A 71 60.22 9.45 10.28
CA SER A 71 59.75 9.37 8.89
C SER A 71 60.83 8.80 7.98
N PRO A 72 60.54 7.76 7.18
CA PRO A 72 61.31 7.46 5.98
C PRO A 72 60.50 7.62 4.68
N GLN A 73 61.21 7.89 3.59
CA GLN A 73 60.67 8.17 2.25
C GLN A 73 60.79 6.94 1.32
N ALA A 74 59.91 6.83 0.33
CA ALA A 74 60.22 6.36 -1.04
C ALA A 74 59.04 6.71 -1.98
N ASN A 75 59.12 7.72 -2.86
CA ASN A 75 59.85 7.82 -4.13
C ASN A 75 59.17 7.11 -5.33
N ALA A 76 58.57 7.92 -6.22
CA ALA A 76 58.38 7.59 -7.64
C ALA A 76 58.26 8.85 -8.51
N THR A 77 58.97 8.88 -9.63
CA THR A 77 59.09 9.98 -10.62
C THR A 77 59.28 9.34 -12.01
N HIS A 78 59.09 9.97 -13.18
CA HIS A 78 58.79 11.36 -13.63
C HIS A 78 58.29 11.24 -15.12
N PRO A 79 58.08 12.31 -15.92
CA PRO A 79 57.84 13.75 -15.69
C PRO A 79 56.61 14.25 -16.51
N ALA A 80 56.52 15.55 -16.82
CA ALA A 80 55.62 16.09 -17.85
C ALA A 80 56.17 15.87 -19.29
N GLY A 81 55.28 15.81 -20.28
CA GLY A 81 55.64 15.72 -21.71
C GLY A 81 54.69 16.53 -22.60
N VAL A 82 55.25 17.40 -23.43
CA VAL A 82 54.53 18.23 -24.42
C VAL A 82 54.43 17.48 -25.74
N ASN A 83 53.25 17.50 -26.38
CA ASN A 83 53.03 17.41 -27.82
C ASN A 83 51.55 17.75 -28.10
N SER A 84 51.22 18.93 -28.61
CA SER A 84 51.32 19.37 -30.02
C SER A 84 50.12 18.91 -30.85
N GLU A 85 49.24 19.86 -31.18
CA GLU A 85 48.03 19.65 -31.98
C GLU A 85 48.38 19.19 -33.41
N PRO A 86 47.70 18.17 -33.97
CA PRO A 86 47.77 17.89 -35.39
C PRO A 86 46.98 18.95 -36.16
N LYS A 87 47.67 19.83 -36.90
CA LYS A 87 47.05 20.63 -37.96
C LYS A 87 46.44 19.67 -39.00
N LEU A 88 45.12 19.69 -39.12
CA LEU A 88 44.42 19.27 -40.32
C LEU A 88 44.02 20.52 -41.11
N GLU A 89 44.27 20.50 -42.40
CA GLU A 89 43.87 21.57 -43.31
C GLU A 89 42.35 21.51 -43.58
N PRO A 90 41.68 22.64 -43.82
CA PRO A 90 40.22 22.66 -43.94
C PRO A 90 39.75 22.17 -45.31
N GLU A 91 39.45 20.88 -45.42
CA GLU A 91 38.59 20.40 -46.50
C GLU A 91 37.19 21.03 -46.41
N HIS A 92 36.56 21.24 -47.57
CA HIS A 92 35.33 22.03 -47.69
C HIS A 92 34.09 21.34 -47.10
N PHE A 93 33.79 21.60 -45.83
CA PHE A 93 32.41 21.52 -45.34
C PHE A 93 31.62 22.78 -45.75
N GLU A 94 30.56 22.61 -46.56
CA GLU A 94 29.59 23.68 -46.79
C GLU A 94 28.98 24.13 -45.46
N LYS A 95 28.87 25.44 -45.23
CA LYS A 95 28.07 25.97 -44.13
C LYS A 95 26.61 25.53 -44.30
N PRO A 96 25.92 25.08 -43.24
CA PRO A 96 24.51 24.76 -43.33
C PRO A 96 23.73 26.00 -43.77
N LYS A 97 22.88 25.84 -44.79
CA LYS A 97 22.14 26.94 -45.44
C LYS A 97 21.00 27.51 -44.56
N SER A 98 20.87 27.02 -43.32
CA SER A 98 19.74 27.19 -42.41
C SER A 98 19.68 28.53 -41.68
N GLN A 99 20.80 29.17 -41.33
CA GLN A 99 20.77 30.45 -40.59
C GLN A 99 19.90 31.49 -41.32
N LYS A 100 20.15 31.66 -42.63
CA LYS A 100 19.37 32.54 -43.51
C LYS A 100 17.92 32.10 -43.75
N SER A 101 17.54 30.85 -43.49
CA SER A 101 16.11 30.47 -43.51
C SER A 101 15.43 30.78 -42.18
N THR A 102 16.10 30.58 -41.04
CA THR A 102 15.57 30.94 -39.72
C THR A 102 15.41 32.46 -39.60
N ASP A 103 16.41 33.25 -39.99
CA ASP A 103 16.35 34.72 -39.98
C ASP A 103 15.20 35.23 -40.88
N ARG A 104 15.01 34.61 -42.07
CA ARG A 104 13.90 34.94 -42.98
C ARG A 104 12.53 34.52 -42.45
N PHE A 105 12.46 33.40 -41.74
CA PHE A 105 11.21 32.91 -41.15
C PHE A 105 10.77 33.82 -39.99
N LEU A 106 11.70 34.27 -39.14
CA LEU A 106 11.43 35.27 -38.10
C LEU A 106 10.96 36.60 -38.70
N VAL A 107 11.66 37.14 -39.71
CA VAL A 107 11.25 38.36 -40.41
C VAL A 107 9.89 38.21 -41.11
N LEU A 108 9.53 37.01 -41.58
CA LEU A 108 8.19 36.73 -42.10
C LEU A 108 7.13 36.74 -41.00
N LEU A 109 7.37 36.08 -39.86
CA LEU A 109 6.46 36.09 -38.71
C LEU A 109 6.26 37.51 -38.14
N GLU A 110 7.33 38.31 -38.05
CA GLU A 110 7.30 39.73 -37.65
C GLU A 110 6.54 40.62 -38.65
N SER A 111 6.31 40.16 -39.88
CA SER A 111 5.57 40.89 -40.91
C SER A 111 4.08 40.53 -41.00
N LEU A 112 3.62 39.49 -40.30
CA LEU A 112 2.21 39.11 -40.23
C LEU A 112 1.45 40.01 -39.25
N LYS A 113 0.17 40.30 -39.54
CA LYS A 113 -0.72 40.91 -38.54
C LYS A 113 -1.04 39.90 -37.43
N PRO A 114 -1.43 40.35 -36.22
CA PRO A 114 -1.82 39.46 -35.13
C PRO A 114 -2.84 38.40 -35.54
N ASP A 115 -3.90 38.77 -36.26
CA ASP A 115 -4.96 37.84 -36.70
C ASP A 115 -4.44 36.80 -37.72
N GLU A 116 -3.49 37.21 -38.58
CA GLU A 116 -2.87 36.36 -39.60
C GLU A 116 -1.89 35.36 -38.95
N LEU A 117 -1.15 35.81 -37.93
CA LEU A 117 -0.29 34.98 -37.10
C LEU A 117 -1.11 34.00 -36.25
N ILE A 118 -2.20 34.45 -35.62
CA ILE A 118 -3.12 33.60 -34.85
C ILE A 118 -3.73 32.51 -35.75
N GLY A 119 -4.22 32.87 -36.94
CA GLY A 119 -4.77 31.88 -37.89
C GLY A 119 -3.73 30.86 -38.37
N LEU A 120 -2.46 31.26 -38.51
CA LEU A 120 -1.36 30.37 -38.88
C LEU A 120 -0.99 29.43 -37.71
N LEU A 121 -0.92 29.95 -36.48
CA LEU A 121 -0.69 29.16 -35.26
C LEU A 121 -1.83 28.15 -34.99
N ASP A 122 -3.09 28.56 -35.18
CA ASP A 122 -4.29 27.71 -35.07
C ASP A 122 -4.34 26.62 -36.16
N THR A 123 -3.90 26.94 -37.38
CA THR A 123 -3.76 25.93 -38.44
C THR A 123 -2.64 24.94 -38.12
N TYR A 124 -1.53 25.42 -37.54
CA TYR A 124 -0.37 24.59 -37.22
C TYR A 124 -0.64 23.67 -36.01
N SER A 125 -1.24 24.17 -34.92
CA SER A 125 -1.59 23.35 -33.75
C SER A 125 -2.53 22.20 -34.09
N LYS A 126 -3.51 22.42 -34.98
CA LYS A 126 -4.41 21.38 -35.52
C LYS A 126 -3.71 20.27 -36.31
N THR A 127 -2.47 20.49 -36.73
CA THR A 127 -1.61 19.48 -37.39
C THR A 127 -0.47 18.97 -36.50
N HIS A 128 -0.18 19.65 -35.39
CA HIS A 128 0.92 19.38 -34.46
C HIS A 128 0.46 19.57 -33.00
N PRO A 129 -0.21 18.57 -32.39
CA PRO A 129 -0.69 18.65 -31.00
C PRO A 129 0.42 18.98 -29.99
N GLU A 130 1.64 18.50 -30.22
CA GLU A 130 2.84 18.81 -29.43
C GLU A 130 3.18 20.30 -29.39
N PHE A 131 2.75 21.07 -30.40
CA PHE A 131 2.93 22.52 -30.47
C PHE A 131 1.81 23.28 -29.74
N GLN A 132 0.61 22.69 -29.64
CA GLN A 132 -0.49 23.23 -28.85
C GLN A 132 -0.12 23.27 -27.35
N ASP A 133 0.49 22.20 -26.84
CA ASP A 133 0.93 22.11 -25.45
C ASP A 133 2.05 23.14 -25.12
N PHE A 134 2.94 23.42 -26.08
CA PHE A 134 3.93 24.50 -25.97
C PHE A 134 3.29 25.90 -25.94
N ILE A 135 2.29 26.15 -26.80
CA ILE A 135 1.54 27.42 -26.80
C ILE A 135 0.81 27.63 -25.47
N LEU A 136 0.14 26.59 -24.93
CA LEU A 136 -0.58 26.68 -23.66
C LEU A 136 0.38 26.97 -22.48
N ALA A 137 1.49 26.24 -22.38
CA ALA A 137 2.49 26.45 -21.32
C ALA A 137 3.19 27.82 -21.41
N GLY A 138 3.34 28.39 -22.60
CA GLY A 138 3.82 29.76 -22.80
C GLY A 138 2.75 30.83 -22.48
N SER A 139 1.48 30.55 -22.82
CA SER A 139 0.35 31.45 -22.60
C SER A 139 0.02 31.60 -21.12
N LEU A 140 0.04 30.51 -20.34
CA LEU A 140 -0.17 30.52 -18.88
C LEU A 140 0.76 31.50 -18.14
N LYS A 141 2.02 31.60 -18.58
CA LYS A 141 3.02 32.52 -18.00
C LYS A 141 2.81 33.98 -18.41
N SER A 142 1.87 34.25 -19.31
CA SER A 142 1.75 35.52 -20.05
C SER A 142 0.35 36.14 -19.98
N ASN A 143 -0.71 35.34 -19.84
CA ASN A 143 -2.11 35.78 -19.79
C ASN A 143 -2.97 34.86 -18.89
N PRO A 144 -3.49 35.35 -17.76
CA PRO A 144 -4.42 34.59 -16.90
C PRO A 144 -5.71 34.14 -17.61
N ASP A 145 -6.21 34.86 -18.61
CA ASP A 145 -7.45 34.52 -19.31
C ASP A 145 -7.33 33.22 -20.15
N ALA A 146 -6.11 32.69 -20.32
CA ALA A 146 -5.86 31.42 -21.02
C ALA A 146 -6.48 30.18 -20.34
N ILE A 147 -6.90 30.28 -19.07
CA ILE A 147 -7.55 29.19 -18.32
C ILE A 147 -8.76 28.63 -19.11
N GLY A 148 -9.57 29.49 -19.72
CA GLY A 148 -10.74 29.07 -20.50
C GLY A 148 -10.41 28.12 -21.66
N LEU A 149 -9.25 28.28 -22.30
CA LEU A 149 -8.79 27.40 -23.37
C LEU A 149 -8.34 26.03 -22.82
N ILE A 150 -7.75 26.00 -21.63
CA ILE A 150 -7.29 24.78 -20.98
C ILE A 150 -8.47 23.96 -20.46
N LEU A 151 -9.53 24.62 -19.97
CA LEU A 151 -10.79 23.96 -19.57
C LEU A 151 -11.45 23.26 -20.78
N GLU A 152 -11.55 23.92 -21.94
CA GLU A 152 -12.11 23.31 -23.15
C GLU A 152 -11.20 22.22 -23.76
N GLU A 153 -9.88 22.38 -23.69
CA GLU A 153 -8.93 21.33 -24.10
C GLU A 153 -9.03 20.11 -23.17
N ALA A 154 -9.15 20.32 -21.85
CA ALA A 154 -9.33 19.26 -20.87
C ALA A 154 -10.63 18.47 -21.10
N ARG A 155 -11.74 19.17 -21.36
CA ARG A 155 -13.02 18.56 -21.78
C ARG A 155 -12.87 17.74 -23.06
N THR A 156 -12.17 18.28 -24.05
CA THR A 156 -11.95 17.63 -25.35
C THR A 156 -11.10 16.37 -25.22
N ARG A 157 -9.97 16.43 -24.51
CA ARG A 157 -9.12 15.26 -24.24
C ARG A 157 -9.83 14.22 -23.38
N LEU A 158 -10.59 14.64 -22.35
CA LEU A 158 -11.38 13.73 -21.52
C LEU A 158 -12.44 12.98 -22.36
N LYS A 159 -13.24 13.70 -23.16
CA LYS A 159 -14.24 13.10 -24.07
C LYS A 159 -13.62 12.16 -25.12
N ALA A 160 -12.35 12.37 -25.48
CA ALA A 160 -11.60 11.44 -26.33
C ALA A 160 -11.11 10.17 -25.58
N CYS A 161 -11.05 10.19 -24.24
CA CYS A 161 -10.69 9.05 -23.39
C CYS A 161 -11.90 8.18 -22.99
N LEU A 162 -13.03 8.80 -22.64
CA LEU A 162 -14.23 8.11 -22.20
C LEU A 162 -14.92 7.34 -23.34
N ILE A 163 -15.48 6.16 -23.04
CA ILE A 163 -15.99 5.24 -24.06
C ILE A 163 -17.39 5.64 -24.52
N GLN A 164 -17.48 6.55 -25.49
CA GLN A 164 -18.72 6.78 -26.22
C GLN A 164 -19.05 5.59 -27.13
N ASN A 165 -19.96 4.74 -26.66
CA ASN A 165 -20.56 3.61 -27.39
C ASN A 165 -19.61 2.44 -27.75
N GLY A 166 -19.15 1.70 -26.73
CA GLY A 166 -18.94 0.24 -26.79
C GLY A 166 -17.95 -0.33 -27.82
N SER A 167 -17.00 0.47 -28.31
CA SER A 167 -16.16 0.12 -29.47
C SER A 167 -14.65 0.37 -29.31
N PHE A 168 -14.17 0.52 -28.07
CA PHE A 168 -12.72 0.62 -27.77
C PHE A 168 -12.14 -0.67 -27.17
N HIS A 169 -10.92 -1.01 -27.59
CA HIS A 169 -10.14 -2.10 -26.99
C HIS A 169 -9.48 -1.59 -25.69
N PRO A 170 -9.64 -2.25 -24.52
CA PRO A 170 -9.29 -1.67 -23.22
C PRO A 170 -7.89 -1.04 -23.13
N ARG A 171 -6.86 -1.71 -23.68
CA ARG A 171 -5.47 -1.19 -23.76
C ARG A 171 -5.33 0.21 -24.39
N GLN A 172 -6.18 0.57 -25.36
CA GLN A 172 -6.14 1.88 -26.00
C GLN A 172 -6.79 2.96 -25.13
N ALA A 173 -7.85 2.61 -24.40
CA ALA A 173 -8.44 3.49 -23.41
C ALA A 173 -7.49 3.72 -22.22
N THR A 174 -6.72 2.69 -21.81
CA THR A 174 -5.59 2.82 -20.86
C THR A 174 -4.60 3.90 -21.32
N GLN A 175 -4.14 3.81 -22.57
CA GLN A 175 -3.10 4.69 -23.11
C GLN A 175 -3.59 6.14 -23.26
N LYS A 176 -4.86 6.32 -23.65
CA LYS A 176 -5.50 7.64 -23.71
C LYS A 176 -5.66 8.26 -22.32
N ALA A 177 -6.20 7.50 -21.36
CA ALA A 177 -6.39 7.97 -19.98
C ALA A 177 -5.04 8.36 -19.33
N ALA A 178 -3.99 7.57 -19.54
CA ALA A 178 -2.63 7.91 -19.09
C ALA A 178 -2.13 9.22 -19.72
N ALA A 179 -2.18 9.35 -21.05
CA ALA A 179 -1.72 10.56 -21.74
C ALA A 179 -2.53 11.83 -21.37
N PHE A 180 -3.83 11.69 -21.08
CA PHE A 180 -4.64 12.77 -20.52
C PHE A 180 -4.21 13.15 -19.10
N LEU A 181 -3.90 12.18 -18.25
CA LEU A 181 -3.45 12.42 -16.89
C LEU A 181 -2.04 13.02 -16.82
N ASP A 182 -1.12 12.60 -17.68
CA ASP A 182 0.22 13.20 -17.81
C ASP A 182 0.09 14.68 -18.22
N TRP A 183 -0.74 14.97 -19.24
CA TRP A 183 -1.02 16.34 -19.68
C TRP A 183 -1.70 17.20 -18.61
N LEU A 184 -2.73 16.66 -17.93
CA LEU A 184 -3.46 17.37 -16.88
C LEU A 184 -2.54 17.71 -15.70
N ASN A 185 -1.67 16.77 -15.33
CA ASN A 185 -0.63 16.97 -14.32
C ASN A 185 0.32 18.12 -14.72
N ASP A 186 0.78 18.16 -15.96
CA ASP A 186 1.68 19.22 -16.44
C ASP A 186 1.00 20.60 -16.45
N GLN A 187 -0.29 20.70 -16.81
CA GLN A 187 -1.04 21.96 -16.69
C GLN A 187 -1.19 22.40 -15.22
N VAL A 188 -1.53 21.47 -14.31
CA VAL A 188 -1.64 21.76 -12.86
C VAL A 188 -0.29 22.20 -12.29
N LEU A 189 0.81 21.53 -12.66
CA LEU A 189 2.16 21.93 -12.25
C LEU A 189 2.57 23.29 -12.81
N ALA A 190 2.21 23.61 -14.06
CA ALA A 190 2.47 24.94 -14.65
C ALA A 190 1.71 26.06 -13.91
N LEU A 191 0.43 25.83 -13.58
CA LEU A 191 -0.39 26.77 -12.79
C LEU A 191 0.16 26.96 -11.36
N VAL A 192 0.59 25.89 -10.69
CA VAL A 192 1.23 25.98 -9.36
C VAL A 192 2.56 26.74 -9.43
N GLN A 193 3.39 26.48 -10.44
CA GLN A 193 4.63 27.23 -10.66
C GLN A 193 4.37 28.73 -10.93
N ALA A 194 3.25 29.06 -11.58
CA ALA A 194 2.80 30.43 -11.82
C ALA A 194 2.14 31.11 -10.59
N ARG A 195 1.94 30.41 -9.47
CA ARG A 195 1.16 30.86 -8.29
C ARG A 195 -0.29 31.19 -8.64
N GLN A 196 -0.90 30.28 -9.40
CA GLN A 196 -2.32 30.29 -9.77
C GLN A 196 -2.99 29.05 -9.16
N GLU A 197 -2.78 28.81 -7.86
CA GLU A 197 -3.26 27.62 -7.15
C GLU A 197 -4.80 27.51 -7.13
N ALA A 198 -5.52 28.62 -7.17
CA ALA A 198 -6.97 28.64 -7.35
C ALA A 198 -7.37 28.06 -8.72
N SER A 199 -6.76 28.57 -9.80
CA SER A 199 -7.00 28.11 -11.17
C SER A 199 -6.58 26.66 -11.41
N ALA A 200 -5.57 26.18 -10.68
CA ALA A 200 -5.21 24.76 -10.64
C ALA A 200 -6.30 23.91 -9.96
N ALA A 201 -6.97 24.43 -8.94
CA ALA A 201 -8.14 23.77 -8.36
C ALA A 201 -9.32 23.80 -9.34
N ASP A 202 -9.64 24.96 -9.94
CA ASP A 202 -10.75 25.12 -10.91
C ASP A 202 -10.64 24.13 -12.09
N LEU A 203 -9.43 23.90 -12.60
CA LEU A 203 -9.15 22.91 -13.65
C LEU A 203 -9.44 21.47 -13.18
N LEU A 204 -9.07 21.11 -11.94
CA LEU A 204 -9.40 19.79 -11.38
C LEU A 204 -10.90 19.66 -11.08
N GLN A 205 -11.57 20.75 -10.67
CA GLN A 205 -13.01 20.79 -10.44
C GLN A 205 -13.79 20.56 -11.75
N SER A 206 -13.40 21.21 -12.84
CA SER A 206 -14.09 21.06 -14.14
C SER A 206 -14.00 19.64 -14.68
N VAL A 207 -12.84 18.98 -14.52
CA VAL A 207 -12.68 17.57 -14.94
C VAL A 207 -13.56 16.64 -14.08
N LEU A 208 -13.70 16.88 -12.77
CA LEU A 208 -14.63 16.10 -11.92
C LEU A 208 -16.11 16.28 -12.32
N ILE A 209 -16.53 17.50 -12.69
CA ILE A 209 -17.90 17.77 -13.18
C ILE A 209 -18.13 16.99 -14.48
N GLU A 210 -17.24 17.16 -15.46
CA GLU A 210 -17.36 16.56 -16.79
C GLU A 210 -17.34 15.02 -16.73
N LEU A 211 -16.55 14.45 -15.81
CA LEU A 211 -16.58 13.01 -15.48
C LEU A 211 -17.95 12.59 -14.95
N ASN A 212 -18.48 13.28 -13.93
CA ASN A 212 -19.75 12.90 -13.31
C ASN A 212 -20.94 12.97 -14.28
N GLU A 213 -20.94 13.94 -15.21
CA GLU A 213 -21.94 14.03 -16.28
C GLU A 213 -21.75 12.99 -17.39
N SER A 214 -20.52 12.50 -17.60
CA SER A 214 -20.19 11.55 -18.68
C SER A 214 -20.25 10.07 -18.29
N VAL A 215 -20.17 9.73 -17.00
CA VAL A 215 -20.26 8.34 -16.51
C VAL A 215 -21.67 7.78 -16.73
N HIS A 216 -21.78 6.67 -17.45
CA HIS A 216 -23.07 5.99 -17.70
C HIS A 216 -23.26 4.79 -16.77
N ASP A 217 -22.31 3.84 -16.75
CA ASP A 217 -22.33 2.64 -15.90
C ASP A 217 -21.26 2.70 -14.77
N ASP A 218 -21.35 1.82 -13.77
CA ASP A 218 -20.56 1.90 -12.52
C ASP A 218 -19.14 1.30 -12.59
N ASP A 219 -18.83 0.51 -13.63
CA ASP A 219 -17.61 -0.33 -13.74
C ASP A 219 -16.49 0.24 -14.67
N ASP A 220 -16.57 1.52 -15.06
CA ASP A 220 -15.54 2.19 -15.89
C ASP A 220 -14.19 2.31 -15.15
N TRP A 221 -13.33 1.31 -15.34
CA TRP A 221 -12.02 1.21 -14.70
C TRP A 221 -11.04 2.32 -15.14
N GLU A 222 -11.21 2.92 -16.33
CA GLU A 222 -10.53 4.16 -16.75
C GLU A 222 -10.91 5.34 -15.85
N VAL A 223 -12.22 5.54 -15.60
CA VAL A 223 -12.73 6.65 -14.80
C VAL A 223 -12.19 6.58 -13.38
N ASN A 224 -12.22 5.39 -12.77
CA ASN A 224 -11.68 5.16 -11.43
C ASN A 224 -10.19 5.56 -11.30
N GLN A 225 -9.36 5.32 -12.34
CA GLN A 225 -7.96 5.78 -12.36
C GLN A 225 -7.84 7.30 -12.51
N ILE A 226 -8.67 7.91 -13.37
CA ILE A 226 -8.66 9.36 -13.58
C ILE A 226 -9.04 10.07 -12.28
N VAL A 227 -10.11 9.62 -11.60
CA VAL A 227 -10.57 10.16 -10.32
C VAL A 227 -9.51 9.98 -9.21
N SER A 228 -8.93 8.79 -9.07
CA SER A 228 -7.83 8.56 -8.11
C SER A 228 -6.63 9.49 -8.35
N SER A 229 -6.31 9.75 -9.63
CA SER A 229 -5.20 10.62 -10.02
C SER A 229 -5.50 12.10 -9.76
N ILE A 230 -6.73 12.56 -10.00
CA ILE A 230 -7.20 13.90 -9.63
C ILE A 230 -7.09 14.12 -8.12
N PHE A 231 -7.51 13.16 -7.28
CA PHE A 231 -7.36 13.29 -5.83
C PHE A 231 -5.90 13.29 -5.35
N LYS A 232 -4.99 12.62 -6.08
CA LYS A 232 -3.54 12.76 -5.88
C LYS A 232 -3.07 14.18 -6.25
N MET A 233 -3.46 14.72 -7.40
CA MET A 233 -3.12 16.10 -7.80
C MET A 233 -3.62 17.14 -6.77
N TYR A 234 -4.87 17.03 -6.31
CA TYR A 234 -5.39 17.85 -5.20
C TYR A 234 -4.56 17.72 -3.92
N SER A 235 -4.06 16.51 -3.61
CA SER A 235 -3.22 16.28 -2.43
C SER A 235 -1.98 17.18 -2.46
N HIS A 236 -1.28 17.21 -3.60
CA HIS A 236 -0.03 17.95 -3.76
C HIS A 236 -0.27 19.47 -3.90
N LEU A 237 -1.29 19.86 -4.68
CA LEU A 237 -1.74 21.25 -4.82
C LEU A 237 -2.01 21.90 -3.45
N LEU A 238 -2.89 21.29 -2.66
CA LEU A 238 -3.38 21.89 -1.42
C LEU A 238 -2.35 21.82 -0.27
N ALA A 239 -1.38 20.89 -0.33
CA ALA A 239 -0.25 20.88 0.59
C ALA A 239 0.61 22.15 0.49
N GLY A 240 0.76 22.72 -0.71
CA GLY A 240 1.46 24.01 -0.92
C GLY A 240 0.56 25.26 -0.76
N SER A 241 -0.75 25.12 -0.97
CA SER A 241 -1.66 26.24 -1.22
C SER A 241 -1.92 27.19 -0.03
N PRO A 242 -2.26 28.47 -0.30
CA PRO A 242 -2.82 29.39 0.69
C PRO A 242 -4.16 28.93 1.28
N ALA A 243 -4.42 29.26 2.54
CA ALA A 243 -5.65 28.86 3.25
C ALA A 243 -6.99 29.24 2.57
N PRO A 244 -7.13 30.36 1.82
CA PRO A 244 -8.34 30.62 1.04
C PRO A 244 -8.63 29.54 -0.02
N VAL A 245 -7.63 29.18 -0.83
CA VAL A 245 -7.75 28.17 -1.89
C VAL A 245 -8.17 26.82 -1.32
N ILE A 246 -7.62 26.43 -0.17
CA ILE A 246 -7.99 25.17 0.48
C ILE A 246 -9.43 25.22 1.03
N LYS A 247 -9.85 26.34 1.63
CA LYS A 247 -11.24 26.52 2.08
C LYS A 247 -12.24 26.48 0.93
N GLU A 248 -11.91 27.15 -0.16
CA GLU A 248 -12.71 27.20 -1.38
C GLU A 248 -12.83 25.82 -2.02
N THR A 249 -11.72 25.08 -2.14
CA THR A 249 -11.72 23.70 -2.66
C THR A 249 -12.53 22.74 -1.78
N PHE A 250 -12.40 22.80 -0.45
CA PHE A 250 -13.18 21.96 0.46
C PHE A 250 -14.67 22.32 0.44
N SER A 251 -15.02 23.61 0.37
CA SER A 251 -16.43 24.03 0.25
C SER A 251 -17.02 23.70 -1.13
N TRP A 252 -16.22 23.73 -2.19
CA TRP A 252 -16.63 23.25 -3.51
C TRP A 252 -16.95 21.75 -3.46
N LEU A 253 -16.04 20.93 -2.90
CA LEU A 253 -16.26 19.49 -2.72
C LEU A 253 -17.54 19.24 -1.92
N GLU A 254 -17.67 19.86 -0.74
CA GLU A 254 -18.85 19.78 0.11
C GLU A 254 -20.14 20.09 -0.67
N ASN A 255 -20.17 21.17 -1.47
CA ASN A 255 -21.37 21.57 -2.19
C ASN A 255 -21.72 20.66 -3.38
N HIS A 256 -20.73 20.16 -4.14
CA HIS A 256 -20.99 19.40 -5.37
C HIS A 256 -21.21 17.90 -5.13
N LEU A 257 -20.69 17.34 -4.04
CA LEU A 257 -20.81 15.91 -3.72
C LEU A 257 -22.25 15.40 -3.74
N SER A 258 -23.23 16.19 -3.27
CA SER A 258 -24.66 15.81 -3.27
C SER A 258 -25.30 15.57 -4.65
N GLY A 259 -24.57 15.82 -5.75
CA GLY A 259 -24.98 15.48 -7.12
C GLY A 259 -24.06 14.47 -7.83
N VAL A 260 -23.12 13.83 -7.12
CA VAL A 260 -22.09 12.95 -7.69
C VAL A 260 -22.45 11.47 -7.55
N LYS A 261 -22.26 10.68 -8.61
CA LYS A 261 -22.52 9.23 -8.61
C LYS A 261 -21.70 8.50 -7.52
N PRO A 262 -22.33 7.86 -6.52
CA PRO A 262 -21.62 7.41 -5.31
C PRO A 262 -20.50 6.37 -5.49
N MET A 263 -20.51 5.53 -6.53
CA MET A 263 -19.57 4.39 -6.55
C MET A 263 -18.12 4.75 -6.91
N ILE A 264 -17.91 5.84 -7.66
CA ILE A 264 -16.61 6.17 -8.26
C ILE A 264 -15.78 7.10 -7.39
N PHE A 265 -16.40 8.12 -6.78
CA PHE A 265 -15.68 9.22 -6.14
C PHE A 265 -15.45 8.99 -4.65
N ASP A 266 -16.39 8.31 -3.98
CA ASP A 266 -16.46 8.12 -2.52
C ASP A 266 -15.23 7.45 -1.91
N ARG A 267 -14.70 6.41 -2.57
CA ARG A 267 -13.51 5.69 -2.11
C ARG A 267 -12.25 6.57 -2.11
N GLU A 268 -12.08 7.39 -3.15
CA GLU A 268 -10.92 8.27 -3.30
C GLU A 268 -11.09 9.55 -2.47
N MET A 269 -12.32 10.06 -2.33
CA MET A 269 -12.69 11.12 -1.38
C MET A 269 -12.30 10.80 0.06
N ILE A 270 -12.63 9.59 0.55
CA ILE A 270 -12.24 9.16 1.89
C ILE A 270 -10.72 9.12 2.02
N GLN A 271 -10.00 8.50 1.08
CA GLN A 271 -8.53 8.42 1.11
C GLN A 271 -7.88 9.82 1.10
N PHE A 272 -8.41 10.74 0.30
CA PHE A 272 -7.98 12.14 0.24
C PHE A 272 -8.16 12.85 1.60
N VAL A 273 -9.31 12.71 2.25
CA VAL A 273 -9.55 13.27 3.59
C VAL A 273 -8.67 12.61 4.66
N GLN A 274 -8.39 11.32 4.53
CA GLN A 274 -7.53 10.55 5.44
C GLN A 274 -6.03 10.87 5.32
N LYS A 275 -5.57 11.65 4.31
CA LYS A 275 -4.13 11.92 4.15
C LYS A 275 -3.53 12.74 5.32
N PRO A 276 -2.37 12.31 5.89
CA PRO A 276 -1.68 13.02 6.97
C PRO A 276 -1.13 14.40 6.60
N ASP A 277 -0.80 14.62 5.32
CA ASP A 277 -0.26 15.91 4.82
C ASP A 277 -1.22 17.10 5.07
N PHE A 278 -2.47 16.80 5.39
CA PHE A 278 -3.55 17.75 5.68
C PHE A 278 -3.87 17.91 7.18
N ASP A 279 -3.01 17.45 8.09
CA ASP A 279 -3.24 17.56 9.53
C ASP A 279 -2.88 18.97 10.08
N ARG A 280 -3.47 19.97 9.43
CA ARG A 280 -3.52 21.37 9.85
C ARG A 280 -4.84 21.64 10.56
N LYS A 281 -4.79 22.29 11.71
CA LYS A 281 -5.97 22.63 12.53
C LYS A 281 -7.01 23.45 11.77
N GLU A 282 -6.58 24.28 10.83
CA GLU A 282 -7.42 25.10 9.95
C GLU A 282 -8.24 24.28 8.92
N LEU A 283 -7.85 23.01 8.69
CA LEU A 283 -8.47 22.10 7.73
C LEU A 283 -9.27 20.99 8.41
N ALA A 284 -8.96 20.67 9.66
CA ALA A 284 -9.60 19.57 10.39
C ALA A 284 -11.14 19.74 10.52
N SER A 285 -11.64 20.97 10.71
CA SER A 285 -13.10 21.23 10.71
C SER A 285 -13.74 21.06 9.33
N LEU A 286 -13.00 21.35 8.24
CA LEU A 286 -13.47 21.15 6.86
C LEU A 286 -13.48 19.65 6.51
N LYS A 287 -12.41 18.91 6.88
CA LYS A 287 -12.37 17.44 6.83
C LYS A 287 -13.58 16.84 7.55
N LEU A 288 -13.94 17.37 8.73
CA LEU A 288 -15.09 16.87 9.49
C LEU A 288 -16.42 17.19 8.80
N ALA A 289 -16.71 18.45 8.45
CA ALA A 289 -17.97 18.83 7.79
C ALA A 289 -18.24 17.98 6.54
N LEU A 290 -17.19 17.76 5.74
CA LEU A 290 -17.19 16.90 4.56
C LEU A 290 -17.54 15.44 4.88
N LEU A 291 -16.89 14.83 5.89
CA LEU A 291 -17.18 13.46 6.34
C LEU A 291 -18.59 13.31 6.92
N LEU A 292 -19.10 14.34 7.59
CA LEU A 292 -20.46 14.35 8.15
C LEU A 292 -21.50 14.41 7.02
N LYS A 293 -21.33 15.29 6.02
CA LYS A 293 -22.22 15.34 4.85
C LYS A 293 -22.23 14.02 4.06
N LEU A 294 -21.06 13.41 3.85
CA LEU A 294 -20.94 12.06 3.24
C LEU A 294 -21.69 10.96 4.03
N LEU A 295 -21.90 11.15 5.33
CA LEU A 295 -22.59 10.20 6.22
C LEU A 295 -24.11 10.45 6.29
N GLU A 296 -24.57 11.70 6.04
CA GLU A 296 -25.98 12.08 5.98
C GLU A 296 -26.67 11.71 4.65
N GLU A 297 -25.92 11.73 3.54
CA GLU A 297 -26.49 11.56 2.19
C GLU A 297 -27.06 10.15 1.94
N LYS A 298 -28.40 10.07 1.91
CA LYS A 298 -29.13 8.79 1.88
C LYS A 298 -28.94 7.99 0.61
N ASP A 299 -28.70 8.62 -0.54
CA ASP A 299 -28.56 7.90 -1.80
C ASP A 299 -27.19 7.21 -1.93
N ARG A 300 -26.21 7.56 -1.07
CA ARG A 300 -24.95 6.80 -0.88
C ARG A 300 -25.15 5.46 -0.15
N PHE A 301 -26.37 5.13 0.29
CA PHE A 301 -26.66 3.86 0.99
C PHE A 301 -26.28 2.61 0.19
N LEU A 302 -26.19 2.70 -1.15
CA LEU A 302 -25.76 1.61 -2.04
C LEU A 302 -24.35 1.08 -1.72
N LEU A 303 -23.48 1.92 -1.12
CA LEU A 303 -22.12 1.54 -0.68
C LEU A 303 -22.09 0.66 0.59
N GLY A 304 -23.26 0.37 1.18
CA GLY A 304 -23.41 -0.63 2.22
C GLY A 304 -22.80 -0.28 3.60
N PRO A 305 -22.62 -1.29 4.48
CA PRO A 305 -22.10 -1.07 5.84
C PRO A 305 -20.60 -0.76 5.89
N LEU A 306 -19.80 -1.30 4.96
CA LEU A 306 -18.34 -1.14 4.95
C LEU A 306 -17.92 0.32 4.73
N TYR A 307 -18.62 1.03 3.83
CA TYR A 307 -18.36 2.44 3.58
C TYR A 307 -18.67 3.32 4.81
N ARG A 308 -19.79 3.06 5.49
CA ARG A 308 -20.14 3.74 6.75
C ARG A 308 -19.17 3.42 7.89
N ARG A 309 -18.64 2.20 7.98
CA ARG A 309 -17.53 1.86 8.88
C ARG A 309 -16.32 2.76 8.63
N GLN A 310 -15.93 2.92 7.37
CA GLN A 310 -14.77 3.74 7.00
C GLN A 310 -14.99 5.25 7.24
N LEU A 311 -16.20 5.78 6.98
CA LEU A 311 -16.55 7.17 7.33
C LEU A 311 -16.42 7.41 8.85
N VAL A 312 -17.02 6.55 9.69
CA VAL A 312 -16.96 6.74 11.15
C VAL A 312 -15.54 6.52 11.68
N ARG A 313 -14.77 5.58 11.15
CA ARG A 313 -13.33 5.42 11.44
C ARG A 313 -12.54 6.71 11.14
N SER A 314 -12.87 7.38 10.03
CA SER A 314 -12.25 8.66 9.64
C SER A 314 -12.61 9.78 10.61
N ILE A 315 -13.90 9.89 10.99
CA ILE A 315 -14.39 10.88 11.95
C ILE A 315 -13.72 10.69 13.31
N LEU A 316 -13.63 9.44 13.80
CA LEU A 316 -12.98 9.13 15.08
C LEU A 316 -11.49 9.47 15.05
N ALA A 317 -10.73 9.02 14.03
CA ALA A 317 -9.31 9.35 13.90
C ALA A 317 -9.04 10.87 13.81
N LEU A 318 -9.96 11.61 13.19
CA LEU A 318 -9.89 13.07 13.10
C LEU A 318 -10.18 13.75 14.45
N THR A 319 -11.16 13.27 15.23
CA THR A 319 -11.39 13.76 16.61
C THR A 319 -10.27 13.38 17.57
N ASP A 320 -9.57 12.28 17.33
CA ASP A 320 -8.41 11.85 18.14
C ASP A 320 -7.20 12.77 17.90
N SER A 321 -7.07 13.28 16.68
CA SER A 321 -6.05 14.23 16.27
C SER A 321 -6.38 15.68 16.67
N PHE A 322 -7.67 16.02 16.72
CA PHE A 322 -8.19 17.36 17.04
C PHE A 322 -9.38 17.28 18.01
N PRO A 323 -9.16 17.12 19.33
CA PRO A 323 -10.22 16.93 20.32
C PRO A 323 -11.27 18.05 20.38
N GLU A 324 -10.93 19.27 19.96
CA GLU A 324 -11.89 20.38 19.80
C GLU A 324 -13.03 20.10 18.81
N LEU A 325 -12.89 19.07 17.97
CA LEU A 325 -13.91 18.63 17.03
C LEU A 325 -14.87 17.59 17.63
N GLU A 326 -14.57 17.02 18.80
CA GLU A 326 -15.42 15.99 19.43
C GLU A 326 -16.86 16.51 19.63
N THR A 327 -17.03 17.77 20.05
CA THR A 327 -18.36 18.39 20.22
C THR A 327 -19.15 18.52 18.91
N GLN A 328 -18.46 18.63 17.76
CA GLN A 328 -19.10 18.72 16.43
C GLN A 328 -19.46 17.34 15.89
N ALA A 329 -18.62 16.33 16.15
CA ALA A 329 -18.87 14.94 15.76
C ALA A 329 -19.89 14.23 16.69
N LEU A 330 -20.03 14.67 17.94
CA LEU A 330 -20.82 14.01 18.99
C LEU A 330 -22.26 13.66 18.59
N PRO A 331 -23.06 14.52 17.92
CA PRO A 331 -24.43 14.17 17.52
C PRO A 331 -24.48 12.95 16.58
N PHE A 332 -23.49 12.82 15.69
CA PHE A 332 -23.37 11.72 14.74
C PHE A 332 -22.85 10.45 15.42
N ILE A 333 -21.83 10.58 16.29
CA ILE A 333 -21.33 9.48 17.12
C ILE A 333 -22.43 8.95 18.05
N GLN A 334 -23.39 9.79 18.48
CA GLN A 334 -24.58 9.36 19.22
C GLN A 334 -25.62 8.71 18.30
N MET A 335 -25.95 9.31 17.15
CA MET A 335 -26.93 8.80 16.18
C MET A 335 -26.59 7.38 15.68
N TYR A 336 -25.32 7.13 15.36
CA TYR A 336 -24.83 5.80 14.97
C TYR A 336 -24.21 5.02 16.14
N GLY A 337 -24.30 5.50 17.38
CA GLY A 337 -23.61 4.94 18.55
C GLY A 337 -24.11 3.58 19.04
N ASN A 338 -25.09 2.99 18.35
CA ASN A 338 -25.57 1.62 18.54
C ASN A 338 -25.30 0.71 17.33
N GLU A 339 -24.85 1.26 16.20
CA GLU A 339 -24.53 0.49 15.00
C GLU A 339 -23.28 -0.38 15.25
N PRO A 340 -23.28 -1.66 14.84
CA PRO A 340 -22.19 -2.58 15.17
C PRO A 340 -20.83 -2.09 14.67
N TYR A 341 -20.75 -1.51 13.47
CA TYR A 341 -19.46 -0.99 12.94
C TYR A 341 -18.90 0.18 13.76
N VAL A 342 -19.75 1.02 14.36
CA VAL A 342 -19.31 2.12 15.22
C VAL A 342 -18.79 1.58 16.56
N LEU A 343 -19.47 0.57 17.10
CA LEU A 343 -19.05 -0.10 18.32
C LEU A 343 -17.71 -0.83 18.16
N LEU A 344 -17.49 -1.47 17.01
CA LEU A 344 -16.21 -2.11 16.67
C LEU A 344 -15.06 -1.11 16.53
N GLU A 345 -15.25 0.03 15.84
CA GLU A 345 -14.21 1.07 15.73
C GLU A 345 -13.91 1.72 17.09
N GLN A 346 -14.94 1.98 17.92
CA GLN A 346 -14.73 2.47 19.29
C GLN A 346 -14.04 1.44 20.19
N ALA A 347 -14.26 0.13 19.97
CA ALA A 347 -13.55 -0.94 20.66
C ALA A 347 -12.09 -1.04 20.20
N GLU A 348 -11.80 -0.93 18.90
CA GLU A 348 -10.43 -0.85 18.37
C GLU A 348 -9.66 0.36 18.92
N LYS A 349 -10.32 1.52 19.06
CA LYS A 349 -9.74 2.67 19.77
C LYS A 349 -9.47 2.33 21.24
N ALA A 350 -10.46 1.80 21.96
CA ALA A 350 -10.29 1.45 23.38
C ALA A 350 -9.18 0.40 23.62
N LEU A 351 -8.98 -0.54 22.70
CA LEU A 351 -7.86 -1.50 22.71
C LEU A 351 -6.50 -0.79 22.54
N LYS A 352 -6.37 0.11 21.56
CA LYS A 352 -5.16 0.92 21.34
C LYS A 352 -4.83 1.82 22.55
N GLU A 353 -5.85 2.31 23.23
CA GLU A 353 -5.75 3.08 24.48
C GLU A 353 -5.51 2.20 25.73
N SER A 354 -5.38 0.87 25.60
CA SER A 354 -5.31 -0.11 26.69
C SER A 354 -6.48 -0.07 27.68
N ARG A 355 -7.63 0.48 27.29
CA ARG A 355 -8.86 0.60 28.09
C ARG A 355 -9.71 -0.66 27.98
N LEU A 356 -9.15 -1.79 28.42
CA LEU A 356 -9.70 -3.14 28.17
C LEU A 356 -11.19 -3.29 28.55
N GLN A 357 -11.63 -2.76 29.69
CA GLN A 357 -13.03 -2.87 30.15
C GLN A 357 -13.99 -2.06 29.26
N LYS A 358 -13.52 -0.95 28.65
CA LYS A 358 -14.30 -0.19 27.68
C LYS A 358 -14.40 -0.94 26.36
N ALA A 359 -13.31 -1.56 25.90
CA ALA A 359 -13.30 -2.40 24.71
C ALA A 359 -14.25 -3.59 24.88
N GLU A 360 -14.15 -4.31 25.99
CA GLU A 360 -15.01 -5.45 26.36
C GLU A 360 -16.50 -5.10 26.32
N LEU A 361 -16.89 -3.97 26.95
CA LEU A 361 -18.26 -3.48 26.97
C LEU A 361 -18.78 -3.15 25.56
N LEU A 362 -17.94 -2.53 24.72
CA LEU A 362 -18.29 -2.17 23.35
C LEU A 362 -18.39 -3.39 22.44
N LEU A 363 -17.50 -4.38 22.59
CA LEU A 363 -17.55 -5.66 21.86
C LEU A 363 -18.80 -6.47 22.24
N LYS A 364 -19.14 -6.56 23.52
CA LYS A 364 -20.39 -7.19 24.00
C LYS A 364 -21.64 -6.47 23.47
N LYS A 365 -21.61 -5.13 23.41
CA LYS A 365 -22.69 -4.33 22.81
C LYS A 365 -22.75 -4.49 21.27
N ALA A 366 -21.63 -4.75 20.60
CA ALA A 366 -21.58 -5.04 19.17
C ALA A 366 -22.18 -6.43 18.87
N ARG A 367 -21.83 -7.47 19.63
CA ARG A 367 -22.42 -8.83 19.51
C ARG A 367 -23.91 -8.86 19.86
N SER A 368 -24.43 -7.89 20.62
CA SER A 368 -25.90 -7.76 20.82
C SER A 368 -26.63 -7.12 19.61
N GLN A 369 -25.91 -6.75 18.54
CA GLN A 369 -26.47 -6.36 17.25
C GLN A 369 -26.32 -7.50 16.24
N LYS A 370 -26.94 -7.38 15.07
CA LYS A 370 -26.75 -8.35 13.98
C LYS A 370 -25.39 -8.14 13.31
N LEU A 371 -24.40 -8.95 13.69
CA LEU A 371 -23.09 -9.05 13.05
C LEU A 371 -23.14 -9.91 11.77
N THR A 372 -22.07 -9.85 10.97
CA THR A 372 -21.69 -10.90 10.01
C THR A 372 -20.72 -11.87 10.66
N SER A 373 -20.59 -13.10 10.15
CA SER A 373 -19.64 -14.12 10.66
C SER A 373 -18.24 -13.54 10.91
N ALA A 374 -17.63 -12.92 9.88
CA ALA A 374 -16.33 -12.24 9.97
C ALA A 374 -16.22 -11.05 10.95
N GLN A 375 -17.33 -10.56 11.49
CA GLN A 375 -17.34 -9.59 12.59
C GLN A 375 -17.48 -10.28 13.95
N GLU A 376 -18.21 -11.39 14.01
CA GLU A 376 -18.39 -12.21 15.21
C GLU A 376 -17.09 -12.97 15.56
N GLU A 377 -16.38 -13.47 14.54
CA GLU A 377 -15.02 -14.05 14.58
C GLU A 377 -13.99 -13.04 15.14
N ASP A 378 -13.96 -11.82 14.57
CA ASP A 378 -13.13 -10.69 15.03
C ASP A 378 -13.45 -10.30 16.48
N VAL A 379 -14.73 -10.31 16.86
CA VAL A 379 -15.17 -10.06 18.25
C VAL A 379 -14.75 -11.19 19.20
N CYS A 380 -14.86 -12.46 18.80
CA CYS A 380 -14.34 -13.60 19.57
C CYS A 380 -12.85 -13.43 19.85
N ARG A 381 -12.00 -13.29 18.82
CA ARG A 381 -10.54 -13.15 18.98
C ARG A 381 -10.17 -11.93 19.83
N LYS A 382 -10.84 -10.79 19.65
CA LYS A 382 -10.64 -9.59 20.49
C LYS A 382 -11.05 -9.81 21.94
N LEU A 383 -12.12 -10.56 22.22
CA LEU A 383 -12.54 -10.90 23.59
C LEU A 383 -11.60 -11.94 24.24
N ILE A 384 -11.15 -12.96 23.50
CA ILE A 384 -10.13 -13.93 23.96
C ILE A 384 -8.88 -13.19 24.41
N ALA A 385 -8.36 -12.26 23.58
CA ALA A 385 -7.20 -11.44 23.91
C ALA A 385 -7.43 -10.56 25.16
N ILE A 386 -8.60 -9.93 25.30
CA ILE A 386 -8.96 -9.14 26.48
C ILE A 386 -8.99 -10.01 27.74
N TYR A 387 -9.70 -11.14 27.74
CA TYR A 387 -9.83 -12.00 28.91
C TYR A 387 -8.49 -12.64 29.30
N THR A 388 -7.65 -12.99 28.32
CA THR A 388 -6.28 -13.46 28.55
C THR A 388 -5.45 -12.37 29.24
N ALA A 389 -5.49 -11.13 28.74
CA ALA A 389 -4.80 -9.98 29.35
C ALA A 389 -5.35 -9.58 30.73
N GLN A 390 -6.64 -9.86 31.01
CA GLN A 390 -7.26 -9.67 32.32
C GLN A 390 -7.08 -10.88 33.27
N ASN A 391 -6.41 -11.95 32.85
CA ASN A 391 -6.26 -13.22 33.58
C ASN A 391 -7.60 -13.87 33.98
N GLN A 392 -8.53 -13.98 33.01
CA GLN A 392 -9.87 -14.54 33.15
C GLN A 392 -10.03 -15.80 32.26
N PRO A 393 -9.37 -16.94 32.61
CA PRO A 393 -9.34 -18.13 31.78
C PRO A 393 -10.73 -18.68 31.46
N ASP A 394 -11.64 -18.73 32.44
CA ASP A 394 -13.03 -19.20 32.29
C ASP A 394 -13.84 -18.46 31.20
N LEU A 395 -13.45 -17.22 30.87
CA LEU A 395 -14.12 -16.41 29.85
C LEU A 395 -13.39 -16.51 28.50
N ALA A 396 -12.05 -16.53 28.49
CA ALA A 396 -11.28 -16.84 27.28
C ALA A 396 -11.66 -18.22 26.72
N LEU A 397 -11.80 -19.23 27.59
CA LEU A 397 -12.21 -20.59 27.25
C LEU A 397 -13.58 -20.65 26.58
N ARG A 398 -14.55 -19.82 26.99
CA ARG A 398 -15.89 -19.78 26.39
C ARG A 398 -15.87 -19.21 24.98
N GLU A 399 -15.16 -18.09 24.79
CA GLU A 399 -15.02 -17.46 23.47
C GLU A 399 -14.22 -18.36 22.50
N LEU A 400 -13.22 -19.10 22.99
CA LEU A 400 -12.49 -20.11 22.20
C LEU A 400 -13.42 -21.24 21.76
N LYS A 401 -14.25 -21.78 22.65
CA LYS A 401 -15.24 -22.82 22.29
C LYS A 401 -16.30 -22.32 21.31
N GLU A 402 -16.73 -21.06 21.42
CA GLU A 402 -17.61 -20.43 20.44
C GLU A 402 -16.94 -20.33 19.05
N LEU A 403 -15.71 -19.83 19.00
CA LEU A 403 -14.92 -19.69 17.77
C LEU A 403 -14.67 -21.04 17.09
N ILE A 404 -14.24 -22.05 17.86
CA ILE A 404 -13.84 -23.36 17.34
C ILE A 404 -15.04 -24.24 16.96
N PHE A 405 -16.10 -24.27 17.77
CA PHE A 405 -17.21 -25.22 17.57
C PHE A 405 -18.47 -24.62 16.96
N VAL A 406 -18.74 -23.32 17.14
CA VAL A 406 -19.96 -22.65 16.65
C VAL A 406 -19.67 -21.86 15.37
N LEU A 407 -18.62 -21.04 15.34
CA LEU A 407 -18.23 -20.27 14.15
C LEU A 407 -17.41 -21.10 13.16
N GLN A 408 -16.63 -22.08 13.65
CA GLN A 408 -15.79 -23.00 12.87
C GLN A 408 -14.65 -22.33 12.07
N ASP A 409 -14.33 -21.07 12.42
CA ASP A 409 -13.18 -20.31 11.92
C ASP A 409 -12.05 -20.36 12.96
N ALA A 410 -11.47 -21.54 13.18
CA ALA A 410 -10.32 -21.74 14.06
C ALA A 410 -9.01 -21.79 13.28
N ASP A 411 -7.98 -21.13 13.77
CA ASP A 411 -6.60 -21.38 13.37
C ASP A 411 -5.90 -22.36 14.35
N PRO A 412 -4.67 -22.84 14.08
CA PRO A 412 -3.98 -23.75 14.98
C PRO A 412 -3.71 -23.16 16.37
N ASP A 413 -3.42 -21.86 16.46
CA ASP A 413 -3.08 -21.19 17.71
C ASP A 413 -4.31 -21.03 18.61
N ASP A 414 -5.50 -20.79 18.05
CA ASP A 414 -6.79 -20.89 18.76
C ASP A 414 -6.93 -22.27 19.45
N VAL A 415 -6.60 -23.36 18.74
CA VAL A 415 -6.71 -24.75 19.23
C VAL A 415 -5.64 -25.07 20.27
N PHE A 416 -4.42 -24.57 20.12
CA PHE A 416 -3.37 -24.72 21.14
C PHE A 416 -3.68 -23.89 22.39
N GLN A 417 -4.30 -22.71 22.24
CA GLN A 417 -4.76 -21.90 23.37
C GLN A 417 -5.89 -22.61 24.12
N LEU A 418 -6.86 -23.21 23.41
CA LEU A 418 -7.89 -24.07 24.02
C LEU A 418 -7.24 -25.15 24.90
N LYS A 419 -6.33 -25.95 24.34
CA LYS A 419 -5.60 -27.00 25.08
C LYS A 419 -4.86 -26.46 26.32
N SER A 420 -4.34 -25.24 26.27
CA SER A 420 -3.59 -24.63 27.38
C SER A 420 -4.45 -24.21 28.57
N LEU A 421 -5.77 -24.07 28.39
CA LEU A 421 -6.73 -23.61 29.40
C LEU A 421 -7.58 -24.74 30.00
N GLU A 422 -7.65 -25.89 29.33
CA GLU A 422 -8.48 -27.04 29.73
C GLU A 422 -7.77 -28.04 30.63
N SER A 423 -8.54 -28.84 31.38
CA SER A 423 -8.01 -30.09 31.93
C SER A 423 -7.87 -31.16 30.84
N GLU A 424 -6.96 -32.13 31.03
CA GLU A 424 -6.72 -33.22 30.07
C GLU A 424 -8.00 -34.02 29.73
N GLN A 425 -8.97 -34.09 30.66
CA GLN A 425 -10.27 -34.72 30.39
C GLN A 425 -11.14 -33.88 29.44
N GLU A 426 -11.28 -32.58 29.71
CA GLU A 426 -12.06 -31.67 28.87
C GLU A 426 -11.45 -31.59 27.46
N TRP A 427 -10.12 -31.43 27.39
CA TRP A 427 -9.37 -31.48 26.13
C TRP A 427 -9.61 -32.79 25.36
N THR A 428 -9.66 -33.95 26.04
CA THR A 428 -9.94 -35.22 25.37
C THR A 428 -11.34 -35.27 24.76
N GLU A 429 -12.34 -34.67 25.41
CA GLU A 429 -13.72 -34.61 24.91
C GLU A 429 -13.90 -33.57 23.79
N ASP A 430 -13.27 -32.40 23.91
CA ASP A 430 -13.41 -31.28 22.95
C ASP A 430 -12.49 -31.44 21.73
N PHE A 431 -11.27 -31.97 21.89
CA PHE A 431 -10.42 -32.33 20.75
C PHE A 431 -11.10 -33.38 19.85
N LYS A 432 -11.84 -34.35 20.42
CA LYS A 432 -12.61 -35.30 19.61
C LYS A 432 -13.71 -34.61 18.79
N LYS A 433 -14.40 -33.61 19.36
CA LYS A 433 -15.42 -32.82 18.62
C LYS A 433 -14.75 -32.03 17.48
N PHE A 434 -13.58 -31.46 17.75
CA PHE A 434 -12.77 -30.75 16.75
C PHE A 434 -12.33 -31.68 15.61
N GLU A 435 -11.93 -32.92 15.89
CA GLU A 435 -11.64 -33.94 14.87
C GLU A 435 -12.86 -34.37 14.03
N GLU A 436 -14.08 -34.10 14.51
CA GLU A 436 -15.33 -34.38 13.79
C GLU A 436 -15.83 -33.17 12.97
N THR A 437 -15.38 -31.94 13.25
CA THR A 437 -15.83 -30.70 12.55
C THR A 437 -14.76 -30.00 11.71
N ALA A 438 -13.47 -30.14 12.04
CA ALA A 438 -12.39 -29.36 11.40
C ALA A 438 -12.06 -29.79 9.97
N SER A 439 -11.47 -28.87 9.20
CA SER A 439 -10.92 -29.16 7.88
C SER A 439 -9.69 -30.07 7.97
N VAL A 440 -9.45 -30.88 6.93
CA VAL A 440 -8.28 -31.79 6.90
C VAL A 440 -6.97 -30.99 6.92
N GLU A 441 -6.95 -29.82 6.29
CA GLU A 441 -5.85 -28.85 6.35
C GLU A 441 -5.53 -28.39 7.77
N LEU A 442 -6.53 -27.99 8.55
CA LEU A 442 -6.33 -27.55 9.94
C LEU A 442 -5.90 -28.73 10.83
N LEU A 443 -6.48 -29.92 10.61
CA LEU A 443 -6.10 -31.15 11.31
C LEU A 443 -4.64 -31.54 11.02
N ILE A 444 -4.14 -31.39 9.79
CA ILE A 444 -2.72 -31.62 9.45
C ILE A 444 -1.80 -30.76 10.32
N LEU A 445 -2.08 -29.45 10.42
CA LEU A 445 -1.29 -28.50 11.20
C LEU A 445 -1.33 -28.80 12.72
N VAL A 446 -2.52 -29.14 13.24
CA VAL A 446 -2.70 -29.46 14.66
C VAL A 446 -2.08 -30.82 15.02
N TYR A 447 -2.19 -31.84 14.17
CA TYR A 447 -1.54 -33.13 14.38
C TYR A 447 -0.01 -33.05 14.29
N ASP A 448 0.53 -32.21 13.38
CA ASP A 448 1.97 -31.95 13.27
C ASP A 448 2.53 -31.35 14.57
N HIS A 449 1.94 -30.24 15.03
CA HIS A 449 2.36 -29.58 16.28
C HIS A 449 2.22 -30.48 17.52
N LEU A 450 1.17 -31.30 17.58
CA LEU A 450 0.95 -32.24 18.68
C LEU A 450 1.78 -33.54 18.58
N GLY A 451 2.55 -33.74 17.51
CA GLY A 451 3.38 -34.94 17.30
C GLY A 451 2.57 -36.22 17.06
N LEU A 452 1.35 -36.11 16.53
CA LEU A 452 0.40 -37.22 16.39
C LEU A 452 0.56 -37.90 15.02
N ASP A 453 1.72 -38.51 14.76
CA ASP A 453 2.11 -39.04 13.44
C ASP A 453 1.10 -40.03 12.83
N ASP A 454 0.50 -40.92 13.63
CA ASP A 454 -0.55 -41.83 13.15
C ASP A 454 -1.80 -41.09 12.64
N LYS A 455 -2.16 -39.98 13.29
CA LYS A 455 -3.30 -39.15 12.89
C LYS A 455 -2.95 -38.27 11.68
N LEU A 456 -1.73 -37.74 11.63
CA LEU A 456 -1.20 -37.00 10.48
C LEU A 456 -1.18 -37.88 9.21
N LEU A 457 -0.65 -39.11 9.29
CA LEU A 457 -0.75 -40.09 8.21
C LEU A 457 -2.21 -40.31 7.79
N SER A 458 -3.11 -40.48 8.75
CA SER A 458 -4.55 -40.68 8.50
C SER A 458 -5.22 -39.46 7.86
N ALA A 459 -4.74 -38.24 8.11
CA ALA A 459 -5.20 -37.01 7.46
C ALA A 459 -4.69 -36.91 6.01
N LEU A 460 -3.40 -37.21 5.78
CA LEU A 460 -2.82 -37.23 4.45
C LEU A 460 -3.37 -38.37 3.58
N GLU A 461 -3.75 -39.51 4.15
CA GLU A 461 -4.49 -40.58 3.46
C GLU A 461 -5.90 -40.13 3.04
N LYS A 462 -6.61 -39.34 3.88
CA LYS A 462 -7.91 -38.74 3.54
C LYS A 462 -7.81 -37.69 2.43
N LYS A 463 -6.74 -36.87 2.44
CA LYS A 463 -6.50 -35.81 1.44
C LYS A 463 -5.03 -35.82 0.96
N PRO A 464 -4.67 -36.71 0.01
CA PRO A 464 -3.28 -36.85 -0.42
C PRO A 464 -2.77 -35.60 -1.13
N ASN A 465 -1.70 -35.03 -0.59
CA ASN A 465 -0.96 -33.91 -1.17
C ASN A 465 0.53 -34.23 -1.20
N LEU A 466 1.14 -34.10 -2.38
CA LEU A 466 2.57 -34.35 -2.58
C LEU A 466 3.45 -33.38 -1.79
N HIS A 467 3.00 -32.13 -1.60
CA HIS A 467 3.78 -31.13 -0.86
C HIS A 467 3.92 -31.52 0.62
N ASP A 468 2.81 -31.84 1.25
CA ASP A 468 2.74 -32.19 2.66
C ASP A 468 3.41 -33.55 2.92
N LEU A 469 3.28 -34.51 1.98
CA LEU A 469 4.04 -35.76 2.03
C LEU A 469 5.56 -35.54 1.97
N ILE A 470 6.05 -34.63 1.11
CA ILE A 470 7.47 -34.26 1.04
C ILE A 470 7.91 -33.58 2.35
N LEU A 471 7.07 -32.70 2.92
CA LEU A 471 7.37 -31.95 4.14
C LEU A 471 7.53 -32.88 5.36
N TYR A 472 6.70 -33.91 5.47
CA TYR A 472 6.66 -34.80 6.64
C TYR A 472 7.35 -36.17 6.42
N GLU A 473 7.86 -36.47 5.22
CA GLU A 473 8.41 -37.79 4.86
C GLU A 473 9.41 -38.33 5.89
N ASP A 474 10.40 -37.53 6.27
CA ASP A 474 11.47 -37.94 7.18
C ASP A 474 10.97 -38.32 8.58
N ARG A 475 9.77 -37.87 8.99
CA ARG A 475 9.16 -38.27 10.26
C ARG A 475 8.23 -39.46 10.05
N LEU A 476 7.33 -39.38 9.07
CA LEU A 476 6.31 -40.40 8.82
C LEU A 476 6.92 -41.74 8.38
N ALA A 477 8.00 -41.74 7.59
CA ALA A 477 8.71 -42.95 7.20
C ALA A 477 9.44 -43.64 8.38
N LYS A 478 9.62 -42.96 9.52
CA LYS A 478 10.14 -43.55 10.77
C LYS A 478 9.02 -44.08 11.68
N ALA A 479 7.83 -43.49 11.61
CA ALA A 479 6.65 -43.92 12.37
C ALA A 479 5.98 -45.13 11.70
N ASP A 480 5.63 -45.02 10.42
CA ASP A 480 5.08 -46.11 9.59
C ASP A 480 5.61 -45.99 8.15
N PRO A 481 6.66 -46.75 7.78
CA PRO A 481 7.20 -46.75 6.43
C PRO A 481 6.24 -47.39 5.40
N ASP A 482 5.38 -48.32 5.81
CA ASP A 482 4.44 -49.02 4.92
C ASP A 482 3.31 -48.10 4.47
N ARG A 483 2.71 -47.34 5.38
CA ARG A 483 1.71 -46.30 5.07
C ARG A 483 2.34 -45.17 4.26
N THR A 484 3.53 -44.71 4.65
CA THR A 484 4.24 -43.65 3.93
C THR A 484 4.55 -44.04 2.48
N ALA A 485 5.01 -45.27 2.22
CA ALA A 485 5.28 -45.76 0.87
C ALA A 485 4.00 -45.95 0.03
N LYS A 486 2.90 -46.42 0.64
CA LYS A 486 1.58 -46.46 -0.01
C LYS A 486 1.06 -45.07 -0.36
N LEU A 487 1.27 -44.09 0.51
CA LEU A 487 0.86 -42.70 0.29
C LEU A 487 1.68 -42.03 -0.84
N TRP A 488 2.96 -42.38 -1.01
CA TRP A 488 3.74 -42.03 -2.21
C TRP A 488 3.12 -42.59 -3.50
N LEU A 489 2.71 -43.86 -3.50
CA LEU A 489 2.07 -44.50 -4.64
C LEU A 489 0.68 -43.91 -4.96
N VAL A 490 -0.11 -43.57 -3.93
CA VAL A 490 -1.40 -42.87 -4.08
C VAL A 490 -1.19 -41.49 -4.72
N ASN A 491 -0.19 -40.72 -4.26
CA ASN A 491 0.15 -39.43 -4.88
C ASN A 491 0.61 -39.59 -6.34
N ALA A 492 1.43 -40.60 -6.66
CA ALA A 492 1.83 -40.89 -8.04
C ALA A 492 0.61 -41.18 -8.94
N LYS A 493 -0.35 -41.99 -8.45
CA LYS A 493 -1.61 -42.30 -9.14
C LYS A 493 -2.46 -41.04 -9.38
N LEU A 494 -2.61 -40.17 -8.36
CA LEU A 494 -3.38 -38.91 -8.47
C LEU A 494 -2.76 -37.89 -9.44
N ILE A 495 -1.44 -37.69 -9.39
CA ILE A 495 -0.75 -36.77 -10.32
C ILE A 495 -0.92 -37.28 -11.75
N ALA A 496 -0.78 -38.60 -11.98
CA ALA A 496 -0.94 -39.19 -13.31
C ALA A 496 -2.34 -38.99 -13.93
N MET A 497 -3.40 -38.85 -13.12
CA MET A 497 -4.75 -38.56 -13.60
C MET A 497 -4.91 -37.13 -14.14
N GLN A 498 -4.08 -36.17 -13.69
CA GLN A 498 -4.17 -34.75 -14.04
C GLN A 498 -2.99 -34.27 -14.92
N ALA A 499 -1.93 -35.07 -15.04
CA ALA A 499 -0.67 -34.69 -15.65
C ALA A 499 -0.77 -34.35 -17.15
N ASN A 500 -0.40 -33.12 -17.50
CA ASN A 500 -0.40 -32.61 -18.87
C ASN A 500 0.95 -32.04 -19.31
N GLU A 501 1.86 -31.74 -18.37
CA GLU A 501 3.17 -31.17 -18.66
C GLU A 501 4.34 -32.09 -18.24
N ARG A 502 5.55 -31.81 -18.77
CA ARG A 502 6.77 -32.52 -18.39
C ARG A 502 7.07 -32.39 -16.88
N HIS A 503 6.69 -31.27 -16.26
CA HIS A 503 6.89 -31.06 -14.83
C HIS A 503 6.04 -32.01 -13.97
N ASP A 504 4.84 -32.37 -14.42
CA ASP A 504 4.02 -33.41 -13.79
C ASP A 504 4.67 -34.79 -13.95
N TYR A 505 5.16 -35.11 -15.15
CA TYR A 505 5.75 -36.42 -15.45
C TYR A 505 6.99 -36.70 -14.58
N HIS A 506 7.83 -35.68 -14.36
CA HIS A 506 8.94 -35.76 -13.41
C HIS A 506 8.46 -36.03 -11.97
N ARG A 507 7.36 -35.40 -11.54
CA ARG A 507 6.75 -35.64 -10.21
C ARG A 507 6.19 -37.06 -10.07
N ILE A 508 5.56 -37.61 -11.11
CA ILE A 508 5.12 -39.02 -11.15
C ILE A 508 6.32 -39.94 -11.00
N GLY A 509 7.37 -39.75 -11.81
CA GLY A 509 8.60 -40.56 -11.76
C GLY A 509 9.28 -40.51 -10.39
N ALA A 510 9.38 -39.33 -9.78
CA ALA A 510 9.93 -39.17 -8.43
C ALA A 510 9.09 -39.91 -7.36
N ALA A 511 7.77 -39.76 -7.39
CA ALA A 511 6.86 -40.40 -6.44
C ALA A 511 6.81 -41.94 -6.61
N LEU A 512 6.83 -42.42 -7.85
CA LEU A 512 6.99 -43.85 -8.17
C LEU A 512 8.31 -44.40 -7.65
N ARG A 513 9.43 -43.70 -7.85
CA ARG A 513 10.76 -44.13 -7.36
C ARG A 513 10.78 -44.23 -5.82
N LYS A 514 10.10 -43.32 -5.12
CA LYS A 514 9.94 -43.36 -3.65
C LYS A 514 9.13 -44.57 -3.20
N ALA A 515 7.98 -44.85 -3.82
CA ALA A 515 7.19 -46.04 -3.52
C ALA A 515 7.96 -47.35 -3.84
N ALA A 516 8.58 -47.44 -5.02
CA ALA A 516 9.29 -48.62 -5.46
C ALA A 516 10.55 -48.95 -4.61
N ALA A 517 11.04 -48.01 -3.82
CA ALA A 517 12.13 -48.25 -2.86
C ALA A 517 11.68 -49.08 -1.65
N HIS A 518 10.37 -49.19 -1.36
CA HIS A 518 9.86 -49.96 -0.23
C HIS A 518 9.28 -51.33 -0.66
N PRO A 519 9.66 -52.45 -0.02
CA PRO A 519 9.27 -53.79 -0.47
C PRO A 519 7.76 -54.01 -0.62
N THR A 520 6.95 -53.44 0.27
CA THR A 520 5.49 -53.62 0.28
C THR A 520 4.73 -52.85 -0.80
N THR A 521 5.41 -51.98 -1.55
CA THR A 521 4.83 -51.24 -2.69
C THR A 521 5.65 -51.35 -3.98
N HIS A 522 6.73 -52.15 -3.96
CA HIS A 522 7.63 -52.37 -5.10
C HIS A 522 6.88 -52.87 -6.34
N ASP A 523 6.18 -54.00 -6.21
CA ASP A 523 5.49 -54.65 -7.32
C ASP A 523 4.32 -53.80 -7.85
N GLU A 524 3.56 -53.13 -6.97
CA GLU A 524 2.50 -52.21 -7.40
C GLU A 524 3.04 -50.97 -8.13
N ALA A 525 4.18 -50.42 -7.70
CA ALA A 525 4.80 -49.28 -8.35
C ALA A 525 5.36 -49.66 -9.74
N LEU A 526 6.00 -50.82 -9.86
CA LEU A 526 6.40 -51.39 -11.15
C LEU A 526 5.21 -51.63 -12.08
N GLN A 527 4.13 -52.25 -11.58
CA GLN A 527 2.92 -52.50 -12.35
C GLN A 527 2.29 -51.19 -12.83
N PHE A 528 2.11 -50.19 -11.95
CA PHE A 528 1.50 -48.92 -12.33
C PHE A 528 2.38 -48.15 -13.34
N ALA A 529 3.70 -48.21 -13.22
CA ALA A 529 4.60 -47.64 -14.22
C ALA A 529 4.45 -48.31 -15.60
N ALA A 530 4.32 -49.64 -15.64
CA ALA A 530 4.07 -50.38 -16.88
C ALA A 530 2.70 -50.04 -17.50
N GLU A 531 1.65 -49.94 -16.68
CA GLU A 531 0.32 -49.49 -17.11
C GLU A 531 0.36 -48.08 -17.72
N LEU A 532 1.08 -47.14 -17.06
CA LEU A 532 1.28 -45.79 -17.59
C LEU A 532 1.99 -45.80 -18.95
N LYS A 533 3.03 -46.62 -19.13
CA LYS A 533 3.74 -46.77 -20.42
C LYS A 533 2.82 -47.27 -21.54
N VAL A 534 1.98 -48.27 -21.25
CA VAL A 534 1.02 -48.84 -22.22
C VAL A 534 -0.05 -47.82 -22.61
N MET A 535 -0.70 -47.20 -21.62
CA MET A 535 -1.75 -46.20 -21.85
C MET A 535 -1.22 -44.97 -22.59
N ASN A 536 0.01 -44.53 -22.28
CA ASN A 536 0.57 -43.27 -22.76
C ASN A 536 1.70 -43.44 -23.80
N HIS A 537 1.70 -44.52 -24.59
CA HIS A 537 2.74 -44.86 -25.59
C HIS A 537 3.10 -43.75 -26.61
N ARG A 538 2.32 -42.66 -26.71
CA ARG A 538 2.61 -41.48 -27.57
C ARG A 538 3.21 -40.29 -26.82
N ARG A 539 3.11 -40.23 -25.49
CA ARG A 539 3.61 -39.14 -24.64
C ARG A 539 5.10 -39.35 -24.36
N LYS A 540 5.97 -39.11 -25.36
CA LYS A 540 7.42 -39.34 -25.26
C LYS A 540 8.05 -38.79 -23.98
N ALA A 541 7.73 -37.55 -23.60
CA ALA A 541 8.24 -36.95 -22.37
C ALA A 541 7.86 -37.74 -21.09
N LEU A 542 6.68 -38.37 -21.01
CA LEU A 542 6.34 -39.22 -19.87
C LEU A 542 7.14 -40.53 -19.88
N LEU A 543 7.36 -41.12 -21.06
CA LEU A 543 8.20 -42.31 -21.20
C LEU A 543 9.65 -42.01 -20.80
N GLU A 544 10.19 -40.86 -21.21
CA GLU A 544 11.50 -40.35 -20.81
C GLU A 544 11.60 -40.18 -19.28
N GLU A 545 10.67 -39.48 -18.63
CA GLU A 545 10.72 -39.27 -17.17
C GLU A 545 10.55 -40.58 -16.38
N LEU A 546 9.80 -41.56 -16.89
CA LEU A 546 9.69 -42.91 -16.29
C LEU A 546 11.00 -43.71 -16.44
N GLU A 547 11.66 -43.65 -17.59
CA GLU A 547 12.97 -44.28 -17.82
C GLU A 547 14.06 -43.65 -16.92
N HIS A 548 14.07 -42.31 -16.79
CA HIS A 548 14.93 -41.61 -15.82
C HIS A 548 14.55 -41.91 -14.36
N ALA A 549 13.30 -42.31 -14.08
CA ALA A 549 12.88 -42.78 -12.77
C ALA A 549 13.37 -44.20 -12.44
N GLY A 550 13.66 -45.02 -13.45
CA GLY A 550 14.16 -46.40 -13.33
C GLY A 550 13.14 -47.49 -13.69
N PHE A 551 12.08 -47.13 -14.43
CA PHE A 551 10.97 -48.02 -14.81
C PHE A 551 10.95 -48.31 -16.31
#